data_AF-A0A4T2BQP0-F1
#
_entry.id   AF-A0A4T2BQP0-F1
#
_cell.length_a   1.000
_cell.length_b   1.000
_cell.length_c   1.000
_cell.angle_alpha   90.00
_cell.angle_beta   90.00
_cell.angle_gamma   90.00
#
_symmetry.space_group_name_H-M   'P 1'
#
loop_
_entity.id
_entity.type
_entity.pdbx_description
1 polymer ?
#
loop_
_entity_poly.entity_id
_entity_poly.type
_entity_poly.pdbx_seq_one_letter_code
_entity_poly.pdbx_strand_id
1 'polypeptide(L)' 'MWADRMLNSAIEHQLIGANLATQADLERISDAWKEWAEDEDGWSSILHGEILYRVSSPAE' A
#
# COMPACT_ATOMS: atom_id res chain seq x y z
N MET A 1 8.46 -7.81 2.42
CA MET A 1 7.33 -7.59 3.37
C MET A 1 6.01 -7.34 2.64
N TRP A 2 5.84 -6.27 1.84
CA TRP A 2 4.57 -6.03 1.11
C TRP A 2 4.40 -6.92 -0.11
N ALA A 3 5.45 -7.12 -0.91
CA ALA A 3 5.46 -8.07 -2.02
C ALA A 3 5.07 -9.49 -1.57
N ASP A 4 5.64 -9.99 -0.47
CA ASP A 4 5.33 -11.31 0.07
C ASP A 4 3.90 -11.39 0.62
N ARG A 5 3.38 -10.30 1.18
CA ARG A 5 2.02 -10.24 1.73
C ARG A 5 0.96 -10.44 0.66
N MET A 6 1.22 -9.99 -0.58
CA MET A 6 0.28 -10.18 -1.68
C MET A 6 0.08 -11.65 -2.05
N LEU A 7 1.06 -12.52 -1.75
CA LEU A 7 1.11 -13.92 -2.18
C LEU A 7 1.08 -14.95 -1.05
N ASN A 8 1.30 -14.53 0.20
CA ASN A 8 1.47 -15.46 1.32
C ASN A 8 0.72 -15.00 2.56
N SER A 9 -0.43 -14.35 2.40
CA SER A 9 -1.24 -13.87 3.52
C SER A 9 -2.73 -14.02 3.27
N ALA A 10 -3.53 -13.76 4.30
CA ALA A 10 -4.99 -13.80 4.22
C ALA A 10 -5.56 -12.91 3.10
N ILE A 11 -4.84 -11.86 2.67
CA ILE A 11 -5.26 -10.98 1.56
C ILE A 11 -5.39 -11.75 0.24
N GLU A 12 -4.49 -12.69 -0.05
CA GLU A 12 -4.54 -13.48 -1.29
C GLU A 12 -5.85 -14.27 -1.36
N HIS A 13 -6.12 -15.06 -0.31
CA HIS A 13 -7.34 -15.86 -0.22
C HIS A 13 -8.61 -15.01 -0.25
N GLN A 14 -8.59 -13.83 0.39
CA GLN A 14 -9.73 -12.91 0.39
C GLN A 14 -10.00 -12.34 -1.00
N LEU A 15 -8.97 -11.91 -1.72
CA LEU A 15 -9.13 -11.30 -3.05
C LEU A 15 -9.55 -12.33 -4.11
N ILE A 16 -8.94 -13.52 -4.10
CA ILE A 16 -9.33 -14.61 -5.00
C ILE A 16 -10.73 -15.12 -4.66
N GLY A 17 -11.01 -15.35 -3.37
CA GLY A 17 -12.31 -15.84 -2.91
C GLY A 17 -13.47 -14.87 -3.17
N ALA A 18 -13.19 -13.57 -3.14
CA ALA A 18 -14.16 -12.53 -3.52
C ALA A 18 -14.22 -12.27 -5.04
N ASN A 19 -13.43 -12.99 -5.85
CA ASN A 19 -13.31 -12.82 -7.29
C ASN A 19 -12.94 -11.37 -7.71
N LEU A 20 -12.10 -10.71 -6.89
CA LEU A 20 -11.61 -9.35 -7.09
C LEU A 20 -10.23 -9.31 -7.76
N ALA A 21 -9.51 -10.44 -7.77
CA ALA A 21 -8.21 -10.58 -8.42
C ALA A 21 -7.96 -12.04 -8.80
N THR A 22 -7.13 -12.25 -9.82
CA THR A 22 -6.55 -13.57 -10.15
C THR A 22 -5.18 -13.74 -9.51
N GLN A 23 -4.64 -14.97 -9.49
CA GLN A 23 -3.27 -15.21 -9.04
C GLN A 23 -2.25 -14.35 -9.80
N ALA A 24 -2.40 -14.25 -11.12
CA ALA A 24 -1.51 -13.47 -11.98
C ALA A 24 -1.56 -11.97 -11.64
N ASP A 25 -2.72 -11.44 -11.22
CA ASP A 25 -2.82 -10.06 -10.76
C ASP A 25 -2.03 -9.84 -9.47
N LEU A 26 -2.08 -10.79 -8.53
CA LEU A 26 -1.35 -10.69 -7.27
C LEU A 26 0.17 -10.81 -7.46
N GLU A 27 0.61 -11.67 -8.39
CA GLU A 27 2.03 -11.77 -8.81
C GLU A 27 2.51 -10.44 -9.40
N ARG A 28 1.71 -9.85 -10.31
CA ARG A 28 2.03 -8.54 -10.91
C ARG A 28 2.14 -7.44 -9.85
N ILE A 29 1.25 -7.42 -8.85
CA ILE A 29 1.31 -6.45 -7.75
C ILE A 29 2.52 -6.72 -6.85
N SER A 30 2.86 -7.99 -6.60
CA SER A 30 4.05 -8.38 -5.83
C SER A 30 5.33 -7.87 -6.49
N ASP A 31 5.44 -8.00 -7.81
CA ASP A 31 6.60 -7.51 -8.57
C ASP A 31 6.66 -5.97 -8.60
N ALA A 32 5.53 -5.30 -8.75
CA ALA A 32 5.48 -3.83 -8.64
C ALA A 32 5.94 -3.32 -7.27
N TRP A 33 5.63 -4.05 -6.18
CA TRP A 33 6.14 -3.73 -4.85
C TRP A 33 7.66 -3.87 -4.74
N LYS A 34 8.27 -4.83 -5.44
CA LYS A 34 9.72 -5.01 -5.45
C LYS A 34 10.39 -3.89 -6.24
N GLU A 35 9.88 -3.59 -7.44
CA GLU A 35 10.38 -2.50 -8.29
C GLU A 35 10.33 -1.16 -7.55
N TRP A 36 9.20 -0.84 -6.92
CA TRP A 36 9.04 0.40 -6.16
C TRP A 36 9.99 0.48 -4.95
N ALA A 37 10.29 -0.65 -4.29
CA ALA A 37 11.19 -0.69 -3.14
C ALA A 37 12.68 -0.52 -3.54
N GLU A 38 13.00 -0.71 -4.83
CA GLU A 38 14.34 -0.49 -5.39
C GLU A 38 14.53 0.95 -5.87
N ASP A 39 13.44 1.72 -6.02
CA ASP A 39 13.49 3.13 -6.42
C ASP A 39 14.13 3.99 -5.31
N GLU A 40 15.15 4.78 -5.66
CA GLU A 40 15.86 5.66 -4.71
C GLU A 40 14.93 6.68 -4.04
N ASP A 41 13.86 7.08 -4.74
CA ASP A 41 12.83 7.99 -4.25
C ASP A 41 11.60 7.26 -3.66
N GLY A 42 11.62 5.92 -3.65
CA GLY A 42 10.52 5.06 -3.19
C GLY A 42 10.40 5.02 -1.66
N TRP A 43 9.44 5.74 -1.09
CA TRP A 43 9.16 5.71 0.36
C TRP A 43 7.67 5.53 0.69
N SER A 44 7.39 4.68 1.68
CA SER A 44 6.02 4.41 2.16
C SER A 44 6.01 4.49 3.68
N SER A 45 4.99 5.15 4.22
CA SER A 45 4.82 5.31 5.66
C SER A 45 3.40 4.94 6.06
N ILE A 46 3.27 4.05 7.04
CA ILE A 46 1.99 3.70 7.64
C ILE A 46 1.99 4.29 9.03
N LEU A 47 1.46 5.51 9.12
CA LEU A 47 1.43 6.29 10.35
C LEU A 47 0.14 6.01 11.11
N HIS A 48 0.26 5.79 12.40
CA HIS A 48 -0.86 5.90 13.33
C HIS A 48 -0.69 7.20 14.12
N GLY A 49 -1.39 8.24 13.70
CA GLY A 49 -1.29 9.56 14.31
C GLY A 49 -2.38 10.51 13.82
N GLU A 50 -2.43 11.68 14.44
CA GLU A 50 -3.35 12.77 14.08
C GLU A 50 -2.56 13.95 13.50
N ILE A 51 -3.11 14.58 12.46
CA ILE A 51 -2.59 15.83 11.92
C ILE A 51 -3.40 16.99 12.52
N LEU A 52 -2.75 17.77 13.38
CA LEU A 52 -3.32 19.00 13.90
C LEU A 52 -2.92 20.18 13.01
N TYR A 53 -3.91 20.84 12.41
CA TYR A 53 -3.68 22.03 11.59
C TYR A 53 -4.55 23.20 12.07
N ARG A 54 -3.98 24.40 12.10
CA ARG A 54 -4.70 25.64 12.42
C ARG A 54 -4.54 26.63 11.27
N VAL A 55 -5.66 27.12 10.77
CA VAL A 55 -5.70 28.29 9.86
C VAL A 55 -5.83 29.53 10.74
N SER A 56 -4.83 30.40 10.70
CA SER A 56 -4.99 31.76 11.22
C SER A 56 -5.84 32.57 10.23
N SER A 57 -6.96 33.13 10.69
CA SER A 57 -7.69 34.15 9.91
C SER A 57 -6.76 35.35 9.68
N PRO A 58 -6.83 36.05 8.52
CA PRO A 58 -6.17 37.34 8.38
C PRO A 58 -6.67 38.26 9.50
N ALA A 59 -5.77 39.01 10.13
CA ALA A 59 -6.13 40.04 11.09
C ALA A 59 -7.03 41.09 10.40
N GLU A 60 -8.16 41.44 11.04
CA GLU A 60 -8.94 42.65 10.70
C GLU A 60 -8.12 43.92 10.92
#